data_AF-A0A4P6KBG1-F1
#
_entry.id   AF-A0A4P6KBG1-F1
#
_cell.length_a   1.000
_cell.length_b   1.000
_cell.length_c   1.000
_cell.angle_alpha   90.00
_cell.angle_beta   90.00
_cell.angle_gamma   90.00
#
_symmetry.space_group_name_H-M   'P 1'
#
loop_
_entity.id
_entity.type
_entity.pdbx_description
1 polymer ?
#
loop_
_entity_poly.entity_id
_entity_poly.type
_entity_poly.pdbx_seq_one_letter_code
_entity_poly.pdbx_strand_id
1 'polypeptide(L)'
;MANLYFREDIAAEAFAAGALVEVTGDEARHAVRVSRLRTGERILVGDGAGLLGEGPVEEVAKDRFAVRVDAVRSHPAPETSLVLVQALAKGDRDERAVEQATEFGPEGGLADEELDALEAAGARILALGSTVLRTSSAGPAALAVLNVALGRW
;
A
#
# COMPACT_ATOMS: atom_id res chain seq x y z
N MET A 1 -3.60 -14.71 11.13
CA MET A 1 -3.57 -13.50 10.30
C MET A 1 -2.38 -12.69 10.76
N ALA A 2 -1.44 -12.39 9.87
CA ALA A 2 -0.38 -11.44 10.20
C ALA A 2 -0.99 -10.03 10.04
N ASN A 3 -1.02 -9.26 11.12
CA ASN A 3 -1.43 -7.86 11.07
C ASN A 3 -0.21 -7.03 10.64
N LEU A 4 -0.36 -6.21 9.60
CA LEU A 4 0.64 -5.27 9.13
C LEU A 4 0.25 -3.86 9.60
N TYR A 5 1.18 -3.16 10.23
CA TYR A 5 1.03 -1.77 10.64
C TYR A 5 2.11 -0.91 9.99
N PHE A 6 1.73 0.20 9.38
CA PHE A 6 2.67 1.09 8.70
C PHE A 6 3.03 2.29 9.56
N ARG A 7 4.29 2.73 9.46
CA ARG A 7 4.83 3.94 10.10
C ARG A 7 5.92 4.52 9.20
N GLU A 8 5.55 5.54 8.43
CA GLU A 8 6.40 6.19 7.43
C GLU A 8 7.57 6.99 8.04
N ASP A 9 7.50 7.31 9.34
CA ASP A 9 8.51 8.08 10.07
C ASP A 9 9.56 7.21 10.77
N ILE A 10 9.52 5.89 10.60
CA ILE A 10 10.55 4.99 11.11
C ILE A 10 11.75 5.04 10.15
N ALA A 11 12.90 5.44 10.69
CA ALA A 11 14.15 5.39 9.96
C ALA A 11 14.53 3.94 9.60
N ALA A 12 15.07 3.71 8.41
CA ALA A 12 15.44 2.38 7.92
C ALA A 12 16.36 1.61 8.87
N GLU A 13 17.23 2.31 9.60
CA GLU A 13 18.17 1.74 10.57
C GLU A 13 17.49 1.10 11.78
N ALA A 14 16.22 1.45 12.05
CA ALA A 14 15.43 0.84 13.11
C ALA A 14 14.97 -0.59 12.74
N PHE A 15 14.98 -0.97 11.46
CA PHE A 15 14.69 -2.32 11.00
C PHE A 15 15.94 -3.20 11.04
N ALA A 16 16.39 -3.53 12.24
CA ALA A 16 17.49 -4.46 12.47
C ALA A 16 17.03 -5.65 13.33
N ALA A 17 17.60 -6.84 13.09
CA ALA A 17 17.31 -8.00 13.92
C ALA A 17 17.68 -7.72 15.39
N GLY A 18 16.73 -7.96 16.29
CA GLY A 18 16.82 -7.64 17.72
C GLY A 18 16.42 -6.21 18.09
N ALA A 19 16.21 -5.31 17.13
CA ALA A 19 15.74 -3.96 17.41
C ALA A 19 14.28 -3.95 17.87
N LEU A 20 13.95 -2.97 18.70
CA LEU A 20 12.58 -2.70 19.12
C LEU A 20 12.00 -1.56 18.30
N VAL A 21 10.91 -1.84 17.60
CA VAL A 21 10.18 -0.90 16.78
C VAL A 21 8.86 -0.54 17.47
N GLU A 22 8.70 0.73 17.83
CA GLU A 22 7.49 1.23 18.49
C GLU A 22 6.49 1.77 17.47
N VAL A 23 5.22 1.38 17.62
CA VAL A 23 4.08 1.92 16.88
C VAL A 23 3.21 2.72 17.84
N THR A 24 2.92 3.97 17.48
CA THR A 24 2.09 4.92 18.24
C THR A 24 0.92 5.42 17.38
N GLY A 25 0.11 6.34 17.89
CA GLY A 25 -0.89 7.04 17.08
C GLY A 25 -2.21 6.28 16.89
N ASP A 26 -2.86 6.52 15.75
CA ASP A 26 -4.17 5.97 15.41
C ASP A 26 -4.09 4.45 15.19
N GLU A 27 -3.05 3.99 14.49
CA GLU A 27 -2.72 2.59 14.24
C GLU A 27 -2.56 1.81 15.55
N ALA A 28 -1.82 2.35 16.51
CA ALA A 28 -1.65 1.71 17.82
C ALA A 28 -2.96 1.67 18.61
N ARG A 29 -3.76 2.75 18.58
CA ARG A 29 -5.08 2.77 19.23
C ARG A 29 -6.03 1.74 18.61
N HIS A 30 -6.01 1.59 17.30
CA HIS A 30 -6.77 0.56 16.59
C HIS A 30 -6.29 -0.84 17.00
N ALA A 31 -4.99 -1.10 16.95
CA ALA A 31 -4.38 -2.37 17.33
C ALA A 31 -4.76 -2.80 18.76
N VAL A 32 -4.63 -1.88 19.72
CA VAL A 32 -4.89 -2.20 21.14
C VAL A 32 -6.38 -2.32 21.46
N ARG A 33 -7.23 -1.42 20.92
CA ARG A 33 -8.64 -1.35 21.34
C ARG A 33 -9.57 -2.17 20.45
N VAL A 34 -9.32 -2.18 19.15
CA VAL A 34 -10.16 -2.84 18.14
C VAL A 34 -9.64 -4.23 17.86
N SER A 35 -8.37 -4.35 17.47
CA SER A 35 -7.74 -5.64 17.18
C SER A 35 -7.40 -6.44 18.45
N ARG A 36 -7.36 -5.77 19.62
CA ARG A 36 -7.07 -6.36 20.94
C ARG A 36 -5.73 -7.09 20.98
N LEU A 37 -4.71 -6.46 20.38
CA LEU A 37 -3.34 -6.95 20.30
C LEU A 37 -2.79 -7.34 21.68
N ARG A 38 -2.08 -8.46 21.75
CA ARG A 38 -1.46 -8.97 22.98
C ARG A 38 0.05 -9.12 22.82
N THR A 39 0.75 -8.98 23.93
CA THR A 39 2.17 -9.39 24.03
C THR A 39 2.35 -10.84 23.58
N GLY A 40 3.41 -11.09 22.82
CA GLY A 40 3.75 -12.37 22.22
C GLY A 40 3.12 -12.63 20.85
N GLU A 41 2.12 -11.85 20.42
CA GLU A 41 1.58 -11.97 19.06
C GLU A 41 2.62 -11.56 18.03
N ARG A 42 2.73 -12.33 16.93
CA ARG A 42 3.63 -11.99 15.83
C ARG A 42 2.95 -11.04 14.86
N ILE A 43 3.58 -9.90 14.60
CA ILE A 43 3.06 -8.89 13.67
C ILE A 43 4.15 -8.37 12.75
N LEU A 44 3.71 -7.70 11.69
CA LEU A 44 4.55 -7.01 10.73
C LEU A 44 4.45 -5.50 10.97
N VAL A 45 5.58 -4.82 10.93
CA VAL A 45 5.66 -3.36 10.89
C VAL A 45 6.39 -2.97 9.61
N GLY A 46 5.87 -1.98 8.87
CA GLY A 46 6.47 -1.50 7.63
C GLY A 46 6.71 0.00 7.63
N ASP A 47 7.71 0.45 6.89
CA ASP A 47 8.01 1.88 6.69
C ASP A 47 7.23 2.49 5.51
N GLY A 48 6.50 1.69 4.72
CA GLY A 48 5.84 2.14 3.51
C GLY A 48 6.78 2.39 2.31
N ALA A 49 8.11 2.33 2.53
CA ALA A 49 9.14 2.49 1.50
C ALA A 49 9.77 1.14 1.09
N GLY A 50 9.25 0.03 1.61
CA GLY A 50 9.60 -1.33 1.21
C GLY A 50 10.32 -2.15 2.29
N LEU A 51 10.62 -1.59 3.46
CA LEU A 51 11.13 -2.36 4.60
C LEU A 51 9.99 -2.89 5.46
N LEU A 52 10.12 -4.17 5.84
CA LEU A 52 9.19 -4.87 6.71
C LEU A 52 9.96 -5.58 7.83
N GLY A 53 9.66 -5.24 9.07
CA GLY A 53 10.11 -5.95 10.26
C GLY A 53 9.04 -6.90 10.77
N GLU A 54 9.40 -8.13 11.05
CA GLU A 54 8.51 -9.15 11.62
C GLU A 54 9.01 -9.59 12.98
N GLY A 55 8.11 -9.68 13.97
CA GLY A 55 8.42 -10.36 15.22
C GLY A 55 7.33 -10.25 16.28
N PRO A 56 7.60 -10.72 17.50
CA PRO A 56 6.62 -10.67 18.58
C PRO A 56 6.46 -9.25 19.13
N VAL A 57 5.22 -8.94 19.50
CA VAL A 57 4.91 -7.79 20.35
C VAL A 57 5.53 -8.02 21.72
N GLU A 58 6.44 -7.15 22.14
CA GLU A 58 7.03 -7.22 23.48
C GLU A 58 6.24 -6.40 24.49
N GLU A 59 5.75 -5.23 24.08
CA GLU A 59 5.04 -4.31 24.96
C GLU A 59 3.73 -3.83 24.32
N VAL A 60 2.68 -3.73 25.14
CA VAL A 60 1.39 -3.15 24.77
C VAL A 60 0.98 -2.15 25.83
N ALA A 61 0.67 -0.93 25.41
CA ALA A 61 0.10 0.11 26.26
C ALA A 61 -1.15 0.73 25.59
N LYS A 62 -1.78 1.70 26.24
CA LYS A 62 -3.10 2.22 25.84
C LYS A 62 -3.15 2.80 24.41
N ASP A 63 -2.04 3.34 23.92
CA ASP A 63 -1.89 4.08 22.67
C ASP A 63 -0.55 3.83 21.97
N ARG A 64 0.16 2.76 22.36
CA ARG A 64 1.40 2.32 21.74
C ARG A 64 1.61 0.82 21.92
N PHE A 65 2.41 0.22 21.05
CA PHE A 65 2.96 -1.12 21.23
C PHE A 65 4.37 -1.19 20.63
N ALA A 66 5.18 -2.15 21.09
CA ALA A 66 6.53 -2.35 20.58
C ALA A 66 6.71 -3.78 20.06
N VAL A 67 7.38 -3.90 18.91
CA VAL A 67 7.68 -5.16 18.25
C VAL A 67 9.19 -5.38 18.25
N ARG A 68 9.64 -6.52 18.76
CA ARG A 68 11.04 -6.92 18.56
C ARG A 68 11.17 -7.56 17.20
N VAL A 69 12.00 -6.98 16.34
CA VAL A 69 12.21 -7.46 14.97
C VAL A 69 13.07 -8.71 15.00
N ASP A 70 12.50 -9.85 14.64
CA ASP A 70 13.24 -11.12 14.45
C ASP A 70 13.76 -11.26 13.02
N ALA A 71 12.99 -10.76 12.05
CA ALA A 71 13.30 -10.87 10.63
C ALA A 71 13.00 -9.55 9.92
N VAL A 72 13.87 -9.18 8.97
CA VAL A 72 13.69 -8.01 8.11
C VAL A 72 13.54 -8.50 6.68
N ARG A 73 12.53 -8.00 5.98
CA ARG A 73 12.33 -8.20 4.54
C ARG A 73 12.39 -6.85 3.86
N SER A 74 13.08 -6.80 2.73
CA SER A 74 13.05 -5.65 1.83
C SER A 74 12.28 -6.04 0.57
N HIS A 75 11.33 -5.21 0.20
CA HIS A 75 10.63 -5.25 -1.06
C HIS A 75 11.13 -4.08 -1.91
N PRO A 76 11.95 -4.33 -2.95
CA PRO A 76 12.42 -3.27 -3.81
C PRO A 76 11.25 -2.64 -4.57
N ALA A 77 11.37 -1.35 -4.87
CA ALA A 77 10.44 -0.69 -5.78
C ALA A 77 10.39 -1.43 -7.12
N PRO A 78 9.21 -1.52 -7.78
CA PRO A 78 9.09 -2.23 -9.04
C PRO A 78 9.92 -1.55 -10.14
N GLU A 79 10.59 -2.34 -10.99
CA GLU A 79 11.43 -1.82 -12.10
C GLU A 79 10.63 -1.00 -13.13
N THR A 80 9.31 -1.17 -13.14
CA THR A 80 8.39 -0.39 -13.95
C THR A 80 7.32 0.14 -13.00
N SER A 81 7.03 1.43 -13.02
CA SER A 81 5.89 1.97 -12.28
C SER A 81 4.62 1.90 -13.14
N LEU A 82 3.49 1.55 -12.52
CA LEU A 82 2.17 1.72 -13.11
C LEU A 82 1.46 2.81 -12.32
N VAL A 83 0.97 3.82 -13.04
CA VAL A 83 0.27 4.96 -12.46
C VAL A 83 -1.16 4.93 -12.96
N LEU A 84 -2.15 4.99 -12.05
CA LEU A 84 -3.56 5.04 -12.41
C LEU A 84 -4.07 6.46 -12.26
N VAL A 85 -4.43 7.08 -13.37
CA VAL A 85 -5.18 8.33 -13.38
C VAL A 85 -6.65 7.99 -13.53
N GLN A 86 -7.45 8.37 -12.54
CA GLN A 86 -8.87 8.13 -12.55
C GLN A 86 -9.65 9.39 -12.20
N ALA A 87 -10.61 9.73 -13.06
CA ALA A 87 -11.61 10.73 -12.72
C ALA A 87 -12.47 10.23 -11.55
N LEU A 88 -12.43 10.95 -10.43
CA LEU A 88 -13.29 10.65 -9.29
C LEU A 88 -14.71 11.17 -9.57
N ALA A 89 -15.70 10.31 -9.44
CA ALA A 89 -17.09 10.72 -9.40
C ALA A 89 -17.41 11.53 -8.13
N LYS A 90 -18.62 12.12 -8.08
CA LYS A 90 -19.11 12.81 -6.88
C LYS A 90 -19.78 11.82 -5.93
N GLY A 91 -19.48 11.95 -4.64
CA GLY A 91 -19.97 11.09 -3.55
C GLY A 91 -19.09 9.85 -3.33
N ASP A 92 -19.46 8.99 -2.38
CA ASP A 92 -18.65 7.84 -1.90
C ASP A 92 -18.45 6.70 -2.93
N ARG A 93 -18.72 6.94 -4.22
CA ARG A 93 -18.65 5.91 -5.26
C ARG A 93 -17.24 5.57 -5.74
N ASP A 94 -16.24 6.36 -5.37
CA ASP A 94 -14.85 6.20 -5.84
C ASP A 94 -13.90 5.61 -4.81
N GLU A 95 -14.33 5.49 -3.54
CA GLU A 95 -13.54 4.82 -2.50
C GLU A 95 -13.19 3.39 -2.89
N ARG A 96 -14.18 2.67 -3.45
CA ARG A 96 -13.98 1.30 -3.96
C ARG A 96 -12.98 1.24 -5.11
N ALA A 97 -12.88 2.30 -5.91
CA ALA A 97 -11.94 2.31 -7.01
C ALA A 97 -10.51 2.51 -6.52
N VAL A 98 -10.32 3.36 -5.50
CA VAL A 98 -9.05 3.55 -4.80
C VAL A 98 -8.64 2.28 -4.06
N GLU A 99 -9.57 1.62 -3.37
CA GLU A 99 -9.33 0.33 -2.69
C GLU A 99 -8.83 -0.72 -3.70
N GLN A 100 -9.61 -0.96 -4.77
CA GLN A 100 -9.27 -1.94 -5.80
C GLN A 100 -7.98 -1.58 -6.53
N ALA A 101 -7.78 -0.30 -6.82
CA ALA A 101 -6.51 0.21 -7.33
C ALA A 101 -5.38 -0.25 -6.41
N THR A 102 -5.33 0.19 -5.15
CA THR A 102 -4.27 -0.20 -4.20
C THR A 102 -4.06 -1.72 -4.10
N GLU A 103 -5.12 -2.53 -4.14
CA GLU A 103 -5.01 -4.00 -4.17
C GLU A 103 -4.29 -4.54 -5.43
N PHE A 104 -4.48 -3.90 -6.59
CA PHE A 104 -3.86 -4.29 -7.86
C PHE A 104 -2.55 -3.52 -8.19
N GLY A 105 -2.24 -2.46 -7.43
CA GLY A 105 -0.92 -1.82 -7.35
C GLY A 105 -0.61 -0.65 -8.30
N PRO A 106 -1.45 0.40 -8.48
CA PRO A 106 -0.98 1.66 -9.01
C PRO A 106 -0.34 2.48 -7.89
N GLU A 107 0.82 3.04 -8.20
CA GLU A 107 1.48 3.99 -7.33
C GLU A 107 1.21 5.41 -7.85
N GLY A 108 0.26 6.10 -7.20
CA GLY A 108 0.04 7.53 -7.37
C GLY A 108 -0.88 7.94 -8.52
N GLY A 109 -1.24 9.24 -8.47
CA GLY A 109 -1.91 9.97 -9.55
C GLY A 109 -0.93 10.94 -10.22
N LEU A 110 -1.34 11.52 -11.34
CA LEU A 110 -0.56 12.49 -12.11
C LEU A 110 -1.00 13.93 -11.82
N ALA A 111 -0.06 14.86 -11.81
CA ALA A 111 -0.33 16.29 -11.91
C ALA A 111 -0.86 16.66 -13.31
N ASP A 112 -1.58 17.78 -13.42
CA ASP A 112 -2.19 18.22 -14.69
C ASP A 112 -1.12 18.40 -15.78
N GLU A 113 0.08 18.87 -15.43
CA GLU A 113 1.20 19.03 -16.36
C GLU A 113 1.75 17.68 -16.89
N GLU A 114 1.60 16.61 -16.13
CA GLU A 114 2.04 15.27 -16.52
C GLU A 114 1.03 14.62 -17.49
N LEU A 115 -0.26 14.97 -17.40
CA LEU A 115 -1.28 14.55 -18.36
C LEU A 115 -1.05 15.19 -19.74
N ASP A 116 -0.80 16.50 -19.78
CA ASP A 116 -0.47 17.22 -21.00
C ASP A 116 0.81 16.67 -21.64
N ALA A 117 1.81 16.31 -20.82
CA ALA A 117 3.03 15.68 -21.28
C ALA A 117 2.79 14.28 -21.87
N LEU A 118 1.89 13.48 -21.30
CA LEU A 118 1.54 12.16 -21.84
C LEU A 118 0.87 12.27 -23.22
N GLU A 119 -0.07 13.20 -23.38
CA GLU A 119 -0.70 13.43 -24.69
C GLU A 119 0.33 13.93 -25.72
N ALA A 120 1.16 14.90 -25.34
CA ALA A 120 2.22 15.43 -26.20
C ALA A 120 3.30 14.37 -26.55
N ALA A 121 3.57 13.44 -25.64
CA ALA A 121 4.48 12.31 -25.85
C ALA A 121 3.88 11.17 -26.70
N GLY A 122 2.61 11.30 -27.11
CA GLY A 122 1.94 10.34 -27.99
C GLY A 122 1.28 9.17 -27.24
N ALA A 123 0.75 9.42 -26.04
CA ALA A 123 -0.07 8.45 -25.32
C ALA A 123 -1.16 7.87 -26.24
N ARG A 124 -1.39 6.56 -26.10
CA ARG A 124 -2.29 5.81 -26.97
C ARG A 124 -3.58 5.48 -26.23
N ILE A 125 -4.70 5.81 -26.85
CA ILE A 125 -6.01 5.41 -26.35
C ILE A 125 -6.21 3.92 -26.65
N LEU A 126 -6.54 3.15 -25.61
CA LEU A 126 -6.82 1.73 -25.69
C LEU A 126 -8.22 1.45 -25.12
N ALA A 127 -8.90 0.46 -25.69
CA ALA A 127 -10.16 -0.06 -25.17
C ALA A 127 -9.93 -1.39 -24.44
N LEU A 128 -10.63 -1.59 -23.32
CA LEU A 128 -10.60 -2.83 -22.57
C LEU A 128 -11.76 -3.74 -22.99
N GLY A 129 -11.52 -4.55 -24.02
CA GLY A 129 -12.53 -5.45 -24.57
C GLY A 129 -13.69 -4.72 -25.27
N SER A 130 -14.82 -5.40 -25.40
CA SER A 130 -16.00 -4.90 -26.14
C SER A 130 -17.09 -4.26 -25.28
N THR A 131 -16.91 -4.24 -23.96
CA THR A 131 -17.91 -3.73 -23.01
C THR A 131 -17.50 -2.40 -22.42
N VAL A 132 -18.47 -1.52 -22.16
CA VAL A 132 -18.22 -0.28 -21.44
C VAL A 132 -18.09 -0.58 -19.94
N LEU A 133 -16.90 -0.38 -19.40
CA LEU A 133 -16.64 -0.49 -17.97
C LEU A 133 -17.07 0.79 -17.25
N ARG A 134 -17.44 0.67 -15.97
CA ARG A 134 -17.68 1.85 -15.13
C ARG A 134 -16.36 2.48 -14.73
N THR A 135 -16.37 3.77 -14.43
CA THR A 135 -15.22 4.51 -13.91
C THR A 135 -14.53 3.76 -12.77
N SER A 136 -15.31 3.26 -11.80
CA SER A 136 -14.77 2.56 -10.64
C SER A 136 -14.09 1.21 -10.93
N SER A 137 -14.37 0.59 -12.08
CA SER A 137 -13.85 -0.73 -12.44
C SER A 137 -12.84 -0.71 -13.59
N ALA A 138 -12.85 0.35 -14.40
CA ALA A 138 -11.99 0.45 -15.58
C ALA A 138 -10.50 0.51 -15.22
N GLY A 139 -10.13 1.35 -14.24
CA GLY A 139 -8.76 1.45 -13.73
C GLY A 139 -8.23 0.13 -13.17
N PRO A 140 -8.89 -0.47 -12.17
CA PRO A 140 -8.54 -1.78 -11.63
C PRO A 140 -8.40 -2.88 -12.69
N ALA A 141 -9.32 -2.95 -13.66
CA ALA A 141 -9.26 -3.93 -14.73
C ALA A 141 -8.05 -3.70 -15.66
N ALA A 142 -7.74 -2.45 -15.99
CA ALA A 142 -6.54 -2.11 -16.77
C ALA A 142 -5.27 -2.60 -16.08
N LEU A 143 -5.15 -2.31 -14.79
CA LEU A 143 -3.97 -2.69 -13.98
C LEU A 143 -3.81 -4.20 -13.90
N ALA A 144 -4.89 -4.95 -13.69
CA ALA A 144 -4.82 -6.42 -13.69
C ALA A 144 -4.30 -6.96 -15.03
N VAL A 145 -4.82 -6.45 -16.15
CA VAL A 145 -4.36 -6.85 -17.50
C VAL A 145 -2.90 -6.46 -17.73
N LEU A 146 -2.48 -5.26 -17.32
CA LEU A 146 -1.10 -4.80 -17.46
C LEU A 146 -0.13 -5.61 -16.60
N ASN A 147 -0.49 -5.95 -15.35
CA ASN A 147 0.34 -6.79 -14.50
C ASN A 147 0.61 -8.16 -15.16
N VAL A 148 -0.42 -8.80 -15.74
CA VAL A 148 -0.25 -10.06 -16.48
C VAL A 148 0.57 -9.85 -17.76
N ALA A 149 0.27 -8.83 -18.55
CA ALA A 149 0.97 -8.56 -19.81
C ALA A 149 2.46 -8.22 -19.62
N LEU A 150 2.80 -7.61 -18.48
CA LEU A 150 4.17 -7.27 -18.08
C LEU A 150 4.87 -8.41 -17.31
N GLY A 151 4.21 -9.56 -17.11
CA GLY A 151 4.78 -10.72 -16.42
C GLY A 151 5.01 -10.52 -14.92
N ARG A 152 4.26 -9.62 -14.28
CA ARG A 152 4.29 -9.43 -12.82
C ARG A 152 3.53 -10.53 -12.07
N TRP A 153 2.54 -11.13 -12.72
CA TRP A 153 1.72 -12.25 -12.24
C TRP A 153 1.74 -13.42 -13.22
#